data_AF-A0AA42IRE5-F1
#
_entry.id   AF-A0AA42IRE5-F1
#
_cell.length_a   1.000
_cell.length_b   1.000
_cell.length_c   1.000
_cell.angle_alpha   90.00
_cell.angle_beta   90.00
_cell.angle_gamma   90.00
#
_symmetry.space_group_name_H-M   'P 1'
#
loop_
_entity.id
_entity.type
_entity.pdbx_description
1 polymer ?
#
loop_
_entity_poly.entity_id
_entity_poly.type
_entity_poly.pdbx_seq_one_letter_code
_entity_poly.pdbx_strand_id
1 'polypeptide(L)'
;MQCNQVGSAAYQDGRFEQAIEAFERQLRRVEEGDTAQLELALNNLILANLRAGDAGMARAWLGVALDNNLSGSSTRLHLRKVAETLNYPALSASPVGRYLRYGGQAVWSELLISEDGNGGYHASFSPVRAGARVEEYGPAAIGELDGKLVGDGVQMRLEDASLDSGCAVQLLREGIELRVQEVFAEGCQDYGGMGISVGGRYIKVSR
;
A
#
# COMPACT_ATOMS: atom_id res chain seq x y z
N MET A 1 -3.41 -24.77 -3.34
CA MET A 1 -3.45 -25.53 -2.07
C MET A 1 -2.10 -25.57 -1.34
N GLN A 2 -0.98 -25.88 -2.00
CA GLN A 2 0.33 -26.04 -1.33
C GLN A 2 0.80 -24.78 -0.56
N CYS A 3 0.66 -23.58 -1.12
CA CYS A 3 1.08 -22.33 -0.45
C CYS A 3 0.33 -22.09 0.88
N ASN A 4 -0.98 -22.34 0.91
CA ASN A 4 -1.79 -22.18 2.13
C ASN A 4 -1.34 -23.15 3.24
N GLN A 5 -1.04 -24.40 2.89
CA GLN A 5 -0.57 -25.41 3.85
C GLN A 5 0.80 -25.06 4.43
N VAL A 6 1.74 -24.66 3.56
CA VAL A 6 3.08 -24.20 3.98
C VAL A 6 2.97 -22.97 4.89
N GLY A 7 2.17 -21.97 4.50
CA GLY A 7 1.97 -20.77 5.31
C GLY A 7 1.31 -21.06 6.65
N SER A 8 0.31 -21.94 6.66
CA SER A 8 -0.36 -22.36 7.90
C SER A 8 0.57 -23.10 8.84
N ALA A 9 1.40 -24.02 8.33
CA ALA A 9 2.38 -24.73 9.14
C ALA A 9 3.43 -23.77 9.74
N ALA A 10 3.99 -22.87 8.92
CA ALA A 10 4.92 -21.84 9.39
C ALA A 10 4.28 -20.93 10.45
N TYR A 11 3.01 -20.53 10.27
CA TYR A 11 2.27 -19.73 11.23
C TYR A 11 2.10 -20.44 12.58
N GLN A 12 1.74 -21.73 12.58
CA GLN A 12 1.60 -22.50 13.83
C GLN A 12 2.93 -22.67 14.56
N ASP A 13 4.03 -22.76 13.81
CA ASP A 13 5.39 -22.83 14.37
C ASP A 13 5.93 -21.46 14.82
N GLY A 14 5.13 -20.38 14.73
CA GLY A 14 5.55 -19.02 15.07
C GLY A 14 6.51 -18.36 14.07
N ARG A 15 6.74 -18.99 12.90
CA ARG A 15 7.60 -18.47 11.83
C ARG A 15 6.81 -17.53 10.91
N PHE A 16 6.43 -16.37 11.44
CA PHE A 16 5.47 -15.47 10.77
C PHE A 16 5.96 -14.90 9.44
N GLU A 17 7.25 -14.56 9.30
CA GLU A 17 7.81 -14.07 8.02
C GLU A 17 7.65 -15.11 6.90
N GLN A 18 7.98 -16.38 7.18
CA GLN A 18 7.80 -17.47 6.22
C GLN A 18 6.32 -17.73 5.90
N ALA A 19 5.44 -17.54 6.89
CA ALA A 19 4.01 -17.64 6.68
C ALA A 19 3.50 -16.54 5.74
N ILE A 20 3.89 -15.29 5.98
CA ILE A 20 3.54 -14.13 5.14
C ILE A 20 3.99 -14.39 3.70
N GLU A 21 5.26 -14.75 3.48
CA GLU A 21 5.78 -15.01 2.14
C GLU A 21 5.00 -16.13 1.42
N ALA A 22 4.63 -17.20 2.14
CA ALA A 22 3.82 -18.27 1.58
C ALA A 22 2.39 -17.82 1.21
N PHE A 23 1.77 -16.98 2.03
CA PHE A 23 0.45 -16.42 1.76
C PHE A 23 0.47 -15.37 0.64
N GLU A 24 1.54 -14.59 0.48
CA GLU A 24 1.72 -13.69 -0.67
C GLU A 24 1.83 -14.49 -1.97
N ARG A 25 2.58 -15.60 -1.97
CA ARG A 25 2.61 -16.53 -3.12
C ARG A 25 1.26 -17.17 -3.39
N GLN A 26 0.43 -17.40 -2.37
CA GLN A 26 -0.95 -17.84 -2.56
C GLN A 26 -1.77 -16.73 -3.23
N LEU A 27 -1.70 -15.50 -2.70
CA LEU A 27 -2.44 -14.34 -3.21
C LEU A 27 -2.19 -14.12 -4.69
N ARG A 28 -0.92 -14.09 -5.11
CA ARG A 28 -0.52 -13.97 -6.54
C ARG A 28 -1.23 -14.96 -7.46
N ARG A 29 -1.52 -16.18 -6.98
CA ARG A 29 -2.17 -17.24 -7.77
C ARG A 29 -3.69 -17.16 -7.82
N VAL A 30 -4.31 -16.47 -6.86
CA VAL A 30 -5.77 -16.50 -6.66
C VAL A 30 -6.44 -15.15 -6.92
N GLU A 31 -5.64 -14.09 -7.07
CA GLU A 31 -6.09 -12.70 -7.17
C GLU A 31 -7.10 -12.44 -8.29
N GLU A 32 -6.90 -13.02 -9.48
CA GLU A 32 -7.78 -12.83 -10.64
C GLU A 32 -8.90 -13.88 -10.77
N GLY A 33 -9.06 -14.76 -9.76
CA GLY A 33 -9.89 -15.96 -9.88
C GLY A 33 -10.92 -16.11 -8.78
N ASP A 34 -10.67 -17.08 -7.89
CA ASP A 34 -11.63 -17.54 -6.89
C ASP A 34 -11.70 -16.58 -5.69
N THR A 35 -12.84 -15.89 -5.54
CA THR A 35 -13.11 -14.94 -4.44
C THR A 35 -12.94 -15.56 -3.05
N ALA A 36 -13.33 -16.82 -2.86
CA ALA A 36 -13.18 -17.49 -1.56
C ALA A 36 -11.71 -17.79 -1.25
N GLN A 37 -10.92 -18.15 -2.26
CA GLN A 37 -9.48 -18.34 -2.11
C GLN A 37 -8.73 -17.02 -1.90
N LEU A 38 -9.17 -15.94 -2.57
CA LEU A 38 -8.69 -14.59 -2.36
C LEU A 38 -8.95 -14.13 -0.93
N GLU A 39 -10.19 -14.27 -0.45
CA GLU A 39 -10.56 -13.92 0.93
C GLU A 39 -9.78 -14.73 1.96
N LEU A 40 -9.55 -16.02 1.71
CA LEU A 40 -8.70 -16.85 2.57
C LEU A 40 -7.25 -16.34 2.60
N ALA A 41 -6.64 -16.07 1.45
CA ALA A 41 -5.26 -15.60 1.36
C ALA A 41 -5.07 -14.25 2.08
N LEU A 42 -5.96 -13.30 1.83
CA LEU A 42 -5.93 -11.98 2.47
C LEU A 42 -6.15 -12.09 3.98
N ASN A 43 -7.09 -12.90 4.45
CA ASN A 43 -7.31 -13.10 5.89
C ASN A 43 -6.10 -13.73 6.58
N ASN A 44 -5.42 -14.66 5.92
CA ASN A 44 -4.19 -15.24 6.43
C ASN A 44 -3.06 -14.19 6.52
N LEU A 45 -2.92 -13.33 5.51
CA LEU A 45 -1.96 -12.22 5.53
C LEU A 45 -2.23 -11.23 6.65
N ILE A 46 -3.50 -10.83 6.86
CA ILE A 46 -3.89 -9.93 7.96
C ILE A 46 -3.51 -10.55 9.31
N LEU A 47 -3.86 -11.83 9.52
CA LEU A 47 -3.59 -12.52 10.78
C LEU A 47 -2.10 -12.74 11.03
N ALA A 48 -1.33 -13.12 10.00
CA ALA A 48 0.11 -13.32 10.12
C ALA A 48 0.84 -12.02 10.45
N ASN A 49 0.49 -10.91 9.80
CA ASN A 49 1.07 -9.60 10.10
C ASN A 49 0.73 -9.10 11.51
N LEU A 50 -0.52 -9.29 11.98
CA LEU A 50 -0.89 -8.99 13.38
C LEU A 50 -0.03 -9.78 14.38
N ARG A 51 0.30 -11.04 14.08
CA ARG A 51 1.15 -11.87 14.94
C ARG A 51 2.63 -11.51 14.87
N ALA A 52 3.09 -11.05 13.72
CA ALA A 52 4.43 -10.50 13.54
C ALA A 52 4.60 -9.12 14.20
N GLY A 53 3.51 -8.50 14.69
CA GLY A 53 3.53 -7.16 15.29
C GLY A 53 3.39 -6.02 14.28
N ASP A 54 3.21 -6.32 13.00
CA ASP A 54 3.03 -5.31 11.94
C ASP A 54 1.53 -5.03 11.71
N ALA A 55 0.94 -4.28 12.65
CA ALA A 55 -0.46 -3.87 12.56
C ALA A 55 -0.74 -2.94 11.37
N GLY A 56 0.28 -2.20 10.90
CA GLY A 56 0.20 -1.34 9.73
C GLY A 56 -0.01 -2.15 8.46
N MET A 57 0.82 -3.18 8.25
CA MET A 57 0.68 -4.08 7.12
C MET A 57 -0.60 -4.91 7.19
N ALA A 58 -1.00 -5.34 8.39
CA ALA A 58 -2.30 -5.99 8.60
C ALA A 58 -3.47 -5.08 8.16
N ARG A 59 -3.40 -3.77 8.44
CA ARG A 59 -4.38 -2.79 7.93
C ARG A 59 -4.34 -2.67 6.42
N ALA A 60 -3.16 -2.62 5.81
CA ALA A 60 -3.05 -2.54 4.35
C ALA A 60 -3.71 -3.74 3.67
N TRP A 61 -3.45 -4.98 4.13
CA TRP A 61 -4.12 -6.18 3.61
C TRP A 61 -5.63 -6.18 3.83
N LEU A 62 -6.09 -5.69 4.99
CA LEU A 62 -7.51 -5.49 5.24
C LEU A 62 -8.13 -4.48 4.26
N GLY A 63 -7.42 -3.41 3.93
CA GLY A 63 -7.83 -2.45 2.91
C GLY A 63 -8.06 -3.13 1.56
N VAL A 64 -7.15 -4.00 1.13
CA VAL A 64 -7.30 -4.80 -0.11
C VAL A 64 -8.53 -5.69 -0.05
N ALA A 65 -8.78 -6.35 1.09
CA ALA A 65 -9.97 -7.17 1.25
C ALA A 65 -11.26 -6.34 1.12
N LEU A 66 -11.32 -5.17 1.75
CA LEU A 66 -12.48 -4.28 1.70
C LEU A 66 -12.70 -3.69 0.30
N ASP A 67 -11.62 -3.33 -0.41
CA ASP A 67 -11.70 -2.81 -1.78
C ASP A 67 -12.21 -3.87 -2.78
N ASN A 68 -11.99 -5.16 -2.45
CA ASN A 68 -12.56 -6.30 -3.17
C ASN A 68 -13.97 -6.70 -2.67
N ASN A 69 -14.62 -5.87 -1.86
CA ASN A 69 -15.94 -6.11 -1.25
C ASN A 69 -16.03 -7.41 -0.42
N LEU A 70 -14.91 -7.90 0.10
CA LEU A 70 -14.87 -9.11 0.91
C LEU A 70 -15.39 -8.80 2.32
N SER A 71 -16.27 -9.65 2.81
CA SER A 71 -17.02 -9.38 4.04
C SER A 71 -17.37 -10.62 4.85
N GLY A 72 -16.72 -11.75 4.61
CA GLY A 72 -16.90 -12.98 5.36
C GLY A 72 -16.59 -12.83 6.86
N SER A 73 -16.98 -13.84 7.64
CA SER A 73 -16.87 -13.79 9.11
C SER A 73 -15.43 -13.53 9.60
N SER A 74 -14.42 -14.11 8.94
CA SER A 74 -13.01 -13.86 9.26
C SER A 74 -12.59 -12.43 8.97
N THR A 75 -13.00 -11.88 7.82
CA THR A 75 -12.71 -10.49 7.43
C THR A 75 -13.30 -9.51 8.43
N ARG A 76 -14.56 -9.70 8.86
CA ARG A 76 -15.20 -8.88 9.90
C ARG A 76 -14.52 -9.01 11.26
N LEU A 77 -14.07 -10.22 11.63
CA LEU A 77 -13.30 -10.42 12.87
C LEU A 77 -11.96 -9.69 12.81
N HIS A 78 -11.25 -9.77 11.68
CA HIS A 78 -9.96 -9.11 11.49
C HIS A 78 -10.08 -7.60 11.43
N LEU A 79 -11.15 -7.06 10.85
CA LEU A 79 -11.48 -5.63 10.93
C LEU A 79 -11.46 -5.14 12.38
N ARG A 80 -12.14 -5.86 13.28
CA ARG A 80 -12.14 -5.53 14.71
C ARG A 80 -10.73 -5.60 15.33
N LYS A 81 -9.99 -6.69 15.10
CA LYS A 81 -8.64 -6.87 15.67
C LYS A 81 -7.65 -5.80 15.20
N VAL A 82 -7.71 -5.43 13.92
CA VAL A 82 -6.87 -4.35 13.38
C VAL A 82 -7.25 -3.02 14.04
N ALA A 83 -8.56 -2.76 14.17
CA ALA A 83 -9.04 -1.54 14.81
C ALA A 83 -8.63 -1.42 16.29
N GLU A 84 -8.60 -2.54 17.02
CA GLU A 84 -8.17 -2.58 18.43
C GLU A 84 -6.65 -2.45 18.61
N THR A 85 -5.86 -2.91 17.63
CA THR A 85 -4.39 -2.88 17.73
C THR A 85 -3.79 -1.52 17.36
N LEU A 86 -4.40 -0.79 16.44
CA LEU A 86 -3.83 0.45 15.92
C LEU A 86 -4.13 1.69 16.79
N ASN A 87 -3.12 2.54 16.94
CA ASN A 87 -3.28 3.87 17.52
C ASN A 87 -3.70 4.89 16.45
N TYR A 88 -5.00 4.92 16.13
CA TYR A 88 -5.56 5.84 15.12
C TYR A 88 -5.27 7.31 15.41
N PRO A 89 -5.43 7.85 16.64
CA PRO A 89 -5.09 9.23 16.94
C PRO A 89 -3.64 9.59 16.59
N ALA A 90 -2.68 8.71 16.90
CA ALA A 90 -1.28 8.93 16.58
C ALA A 90 -1.03 8.91 15.06
N LEU A 91 -1.65 7.97 14.33
CA LEU A 91 -1.54 7.91 12.87
C LEU A 91 -2.17 9.13 12.19
N SER A 92 -3.28 9.65 12.73
CA SER A 92 -4.00 10.81 12.20
C SER A 92 -3.44 12.15 12.68
N ALA A 93 -2.40 12.19 13.50
CA ALA A 93 -1.90 13.44 14.06
C ALA A 93 -1.20 14.32 13.01
N SER A 94 -0.60 13.72 11.99
CA SER A 94 0.22 14.40 10.98
C SER A 94 0.17 13.65 9.64
N PRO A 95 0.43 14.30 8.49
CA PRO A 95 0.67 13.60 7.22
C PRO A 95 1.99 12.82 7.21
N VAL A 96 2.91 13.03 8.17
CA VAL A 96 4.19 12.31 8.24
C VAL A 96 3.97 10.82 8.46
N GLY A 97 4.59 10.01 7.62
CA GLY A 97 4.70 8.57 7.79
C GLY A 97 4.72 7.80 6.48
N ARG A 98 4.56 6.48 6.62
CA ARG A 98 4.62 5.54 5.51
C ARG A 98 3.22 5.14 5.06
N TYR A 99 3.03 5.18 3.75
CA TYR A 99 1.76 4.91 3.11
C TYR A 99 1.93 3.89 1.99
N LEU A 100 0.98 2.98 1.88
CA LEU A 100 1.01 1.93 0.86
C LEU A 100 -0.21 2.02 -0.06
N ARG A 101 0.03 1.87 -1.36
CA ARG A 101 -1.00 1.63 -2.38
C ARG A 101 -0.76 0.25 -2.97
N TYR A 102 -1.80 -0.58 -2.99
CA TYR A 102 -1.68 -1.92 -3.52
C TYR A 102 -1.46 -1.88 -5.04
N GLY A 103 -0.38 -2.51 -5.49
CA GLY A 103 0.00 -2.57 -6.90
C GLY A 103 -0.50 -3.83 -7.62
N GLY A 104 -1.12 -4.77 -6.88
CA GLY A 104 -1.43 -6.11 -7.38
C GLY A 104 -0.31 -7.11 -7.08
N GLN A 105 -0.60 -8.40 -7.23
CA GLN A 105 0.36 -9.51 -7.12
C GLN A 105 1.19 -9.48 -5.83
N ALA A 106 0.56 -9.14 -4.71
CA ALA A 106 1.22 -8.98 -3.41
C ALA A 106 2.36 -7.93 -3.38
N VAL A 107 2.30 -6.91 -4.25
CA VAL A 107 3.30 -5.84 -4.33
C VAL A 107 2.65 -4.49 -3.97
N TRP A 108 3.45 -3.60 -3.37
CA TRP A 108 3.01 -2.31 -2.85
C TRP A 108 3.82 -1.18 -3.43
N SER A 109 3.13 -0.14 -3.92
CA SER A 109 3.72 1.17 -4.12
C SER A 109 3.81 1.88 -2.79
N GLU A 110 4.91 2.56 -2.53
CA GLU A 110 5.14 3.29 -1.28
C GLU A 110 5.11 4.80 -1.50
N LEU A 111 4.61 5.51 -0.49
CA LEU A 111 4.79 6.95 -0.31
C LEU A 111 5.29 7.17 1.11
N LEU A 112 6.47 7.78 1.23
CA LEU A 112 7.02 8.27 2.48
C LEU A 112 6.82 9.79 2.54
N ILE A 113 6.21 10.27 3.62
CA ILE A 113 6.11 11.69 3.93
C ILE A 113 6.95 11.98 5.17
N SER A 114 7.90 12.89 5.06
CA SER A 114 8.75 13.36 6.17
C SER A 114 8.61 14.86 6.38
N GLU A 115 9.05 15.37 7.53
CA GLU A 115 9.16 16.82 7.76
C GLU A 115 10.38 17.36 7.00
N ASP A 116 10.25 18.53 6.36
CA ASP A 116 11.34 19.15 5.59
C ASP A 116 12.27 20.06 6.45
N GLY A 117 11.98 20.17 7.75
CA GLY A 117 12.73 21.01 8.70
C GLY A 117 12.40 22.51 8.64
N ASN A 118 11.60 22.96 7.67
CA ASN A 118 11.22 24.36 7.45
C ASN A 118 9.71 24.59 7.63
N GLY A 119 9.03 23.67 8.31
CA GLY A 119 7.59 23.72 8.53
C GLY A 119 6.74 23.18 7.36
N GLY A 120 7.36 22.54 6.37
CA GLY A 120 6.71 21.80 5.29
C GLY A 120 6.97 20.30 5.38
N TYR A 121 6.58 19.59 4.32
CA TYR A 121 6.80 18.16 4.20
C TYR A 121 7.51 17.82 2.89
N HIS A 122 8.27 16.74 2.91
CA HIS A 122 8.85 16.12 1.72
C HIS A 122 8.13 14.79 1.45
N ALA A 123 7.80 14.53 0.19
CA ALA A 123 7.20 13.29 -0.26
C ALA A 123 8.18 12.55 -1.16
N SER A 124 8.35 11.26 -0.88
CA SER A 124 9.11 10.32 -1.71
C SER A 124 8.19 9.19 -2.13
N PHE A 125 7.89 9.11 -3.43
CA PHE A 125 7.07 8.06 -4.01
C PHE A 125 7.96 7.00 -4.63
N SER A 126 7.67 5.74 -4.31
CA SER A 126 8.23 4.56 -4.98
C SER A 126 7.08 3.77 -5.63
N PRO A 127 6.49 4.27 -6.73
CA PRO A 127 5.44 3.57 -7.43
C PRO A 127 5.99 2.33 -8.11
N VAL A 128 5.19 1.27 -8.07
CA VAL A 128 5.51 0.01 -8.74
C VAL A 128 4.30 -0.45 -9.54
N ARG A 129 4.59 -1.00 -10.72
CA ARG A 129 3.60 -1.69 -11.55
C ARG A 129 3.82 -3.18 -11.40
N ALA A 130 2.84 -3.88 -10.81
CA ALA A 130 2.88 -5.33 -10.85
C ALA A 130 2.75 -5.81 -12.30
N GLY A 131 3.69 -6.63 -12.76
CA GLY A 131 3.53 -7.42 -13.97
C GLY A 131 2.72 -8.69 -13.69
N ALA A 132 2.21 -9.33 -14.74
CA ALA A 132 1.51 -10.62 -14.64
C ALA A 132 2.46 -11.75 -14.20
N ARG A 133 3.79 -11.52 -14.31
CA ARG A 133 4.83 -12.45 -13.88
C ARG A 133 5.97 -11.73 -13.18
N VAL A 134 6.70 -12.45 -12.31
CA VAL A 134 7.87 -11.90 -11.57
C VAL A 134 8.98 -11.44 -12.52
N GLU A 135 9.06 -12.04 -13.72
CA GLU A 135 10.03 -11.69 -14.76
C GLU A 135 9.69 -10.38 -15.51
N GLU A 136 8.49 -9.83 -15.32
CA GLU A 136 8.07 -8.52 -15.87
C GLU A 136 8.45 -7.35 -14.95
N TYR A 137 9.01 -7.63 -13.77
CA TYR A 137 9.56 -6.64 -12.83
C TYR A 137 10.98 -6.21 -13.26
N GLY A 138 11.11 -5.70 -14.48
CA GLY A 138 12.32 -4.99 -14.90
C GLY A 138 12.42 -3.60 -14.24
N PRO A 139 13.57 -2.90 -14.37
CA PRO A 139 13.73 -1.54 -13.82
C PRO A 139 12.62 -0.57 -14.23
N ALA A 140 12.03 -0.75 -15.43
CA ALA A 140 10.93 0.06 -15.94
C ALA A 140 9.57 -0.18 -15.23
N ALA A 141 9.48 -1.14 -14.31
CA ALA A 141 8.29 -1.39 -13.48
C ALA A 141 8.36 -0.67 -12.12
N ILE A 142 9.48 0.00 -11.85
CA ILE A 142 9.72 0.78 -10.63
C ILE A 142 9.94 2.23 -11.07
N GLY A 143 9.31 3.17 -10.36
CA GLY A 143 9.52 4.59 -10.54
C GLY A 143 9.96 5.25 -9.24
N GLU A 144 10.40 6.50 -9.36
CA GLU A 144 10.81 7.35 -8.24
C GLU A 144 10.35 8.78 -8.52
N LEU A 145 9.59 9.36 -7.58
CA LEU A 145 9.16 10.75 -7.67
C LEU A 145 9.27 11.40 -6.29
N ASP A 146 10.14 12.39 -6.20
CA ASP A 146 10.41 13.11 -4.94
C ASP A 146 10.05 14.58 -5.10
N GLY A 147 9.53 15.20 -4.04
CA GLY A 147 9.19 16.60 -4.09
C GLY A 147 8.74 17.18 -2.75
N LYS A 148 8.57 18.49 -2.72
CA LYS A 148 8.03 19.20 -1.56
C LYS A 148 6.51 19.17 -1.60
N LEU A 149 5.87 18.89 -0.48
CA LEU A 149 4.43 19.07 -0.33
C LEU A 149 4.13 20.46 0.21
N VAL A 150 3.37 21.23 -0.57
CA VAL A 150 2.93 22.59 -0.22
C VAL A 150 1.41 22.59 -0.02
N GLY A 151 0.95 23.12 1.11
CA GLY A 151 -0.47 23.15 1.45
C GLY A 151 -0.72 23.23 2.97
N ASP A 152 -1.93 22.89 3.39
CA ASP A 152 -2.38 22.99 4.79
C ASP A 152 -2.29 21.66 5.59
N GLY A 153 -1.67 20.63 4.99
CA GLY A 153 -1.58 19.29 5.57
C GLY A 153 -2.82 18.42 5.36
N VAL A 154 -3.91 18.97 4.80
CA VAL A 154 -5.09 18.25 4.34
C VAL A 154 -5.12 18.21 2.81
N GLN A 155 -4.97 19.37 2.17
CA GLN A 155 -4.82 19.50 0.73
C GLN A 155 -3.39 19.97 0.45
N MET A 156 -2.65 19.18 -0.31
CA MET A 156 -1.25 19.44 -0.62
C MET A 156 -0.99 19.23 -2.10
N ARG A 157 -0.09 20.04 -2.66
CA ARG A 157 0.43 19.89 -4.02
C ARG A 157 1.89 19.48 -3.94
N LEU A 158 2.29 18.57 -4.81
CA LEU A 158 3.70 18.24 -5.00
C LEU A 158 4.36 19.32 -5.87
N GLU A 159 5.41 19.92 -5.35
CA GLU A 159 6.27 20.90 -6.00
C GLU A 159 7.71 20.41 -6.01
N ASP A 160 8.58 21.08 -6.76
CA ASP A 160 10.01 20.76 -6.89
C ASP A 160 10.32 19.32 -7.38
N ALA A 161 9.35 18.68 -8.04
CA ALA A 161 9.43 17.27 -8.45
C ALA A 161 9.83 17.07 -9.92
N SER A 162 10.46 18.06 -10.55
CA SER A 162 10.88 18.06 -11.96
C SER A 162 9.81 17.60 -12.96
N LEU A 163 8.53 17.81 -12.62
CA LEU A 163 7.41 17.44 -13.48
C LEU A 163 7.33 18.37 -14.69
N ASP A 164 6.99 17.79 -15.85
CA ASP A 164 6.79 18.55 -17.09
C ASP A 164 5.69 19.61 -16.97
N SER A 165 5.76 20.61 -17.84
CA SER A 165 4.76 21.69 -17.90
C SER A 165 3.36 21.13 -18.17
N GLY A 166 2.42 21.41 -17.27
CA GLY A 166 1.04 20.92 -17.33
C GLY A 166 0.79 19.65 -16.50
N CYS A 167 1.85 19.06 -15.94
CA CYS A 167 1.75 17.95 -15.00
C CYS A 167 1.62 18.47 -13.56
N ALA A 168 0.84 17.75 -12.76
CA ALA A 168 0.70 18.05 -11.35
C ALA A 168 0.31 16.80 -10.56
N VAL A 169 0.81 16.71 -9.33
CA VAL A 169 0.38 15.71 -8.36
C VAL A 169 -0.24 16.44 -7.17
N GLN A 170 -1.44 16.05 -6.78
CA GLN A 170 -2.19 16.60 -5.66
C GLN A 170 -2.53 15.49 -4.67
N LEU A 171 -2.45 15.80 -3.38
CA LEU A 171 -2.75 14.90 -2.30
C LEU A 171 -3.88 15.48 -1.47
N LEU A 172 -4.93 14.68 -1.27
CA LEU A 172 -5.99 14.96 -0.31
C LEU A 172 -5.91 13.94 0.82
N ARG A 173 -5.78 14.42 2.04
CA ARG A 173 -5.71 13.60 3.25
C ARG A 173 -7.07 13.48 3.92
N GLU A 174 -7.52 12.24 4.05
CA GLU A 174 -8.79 11.88 4.70
C GLU A 174 -8.47 11.01 5.92
N GLY A 175 -8.18 11.67 7.05
CA GLY A 175 -7.77 11.00 8.29
C GLY A 175 -6.40 10.31 8.16
N ILE A 176 -6.42 8.99 7.97
CA ILE A 176 -5.23 8.13 7.83
C ILE A 176 -5.14 7.47 6.44
N GLU A 177 -5.84 8.06 5.48
CA GLU A 177 -5.77 7.73 4.07
C GLU A 177 -5.37 8.97 3.27
N LEU A 178 -4.75 8.74 2.12
CA LEU A 178 -4.43 9.76 1.14
C LEU A 178 -5.07 9.38 -0.20
N ARG A 179 -5.69 10.35 -0.85
CA ARG A 179 -6.05 10.31 -2.26
C ARG A 179 -5.01 11.11 -3.02
N VAL A 180 -4.30 10.45 -3.92
CA VAL A 180 -3.34 11.08 -4.80
C VAL A 180 -3.97 11.19 -6.18
N GLN A 181 -4.00 12.40 -6.72
CA GLN A 181 -4.51 12.69 -8.05
C GLN A 181 -3.39 13.24 -8.92
N GLU A 182 -3.34 12.75 -10.15
CA GLU A 182 -2.42 13.23 -11.17
C GLU A 182 -3.19 14.02 -12.23
N VAL A 183 -2.58 15.10 -12.71
CA VAL A 183 -3.06 15.85 -13.87
C VAL A 183 -2.25 15.41 -15.08
N PHE A 184 -2.95 14.90 -16.09
CA PHE A 184 -2.37 14.17 -17.23
C PHE A 184 -2.25 15.04 -18.48
N ALA A 185 -1.25 15.93 -18.51
CA ALA A 185 -0.70 16.36 -19.79
C ALA A 185 0.14 15.22 -20.41
N GLU A 186 0.53 15.38 -21.68
CA GLU A 186 1.48 14.46 -22.31
C GLU A 186 2.84 14.54 -21.59
N GLY A 187 3.48 13.39 -21.30
CA GLY A 187 4.80 13.34 -20.63
C GLY A 187 4.78 13.20 -19.10
N CYS A 188 3.63 13.30 -18.44
CA CYS A 188 3.56 13.34 -16.96
C CYS A 188 4.02 12.10 -16.18
N GLN A 189 4.49 11.04 -16.85
CA GLN A 189 4.93 9.79 -16.22
C GLN A 189 6.45 9.58 -16.30
N ASP A 190 7.24 10.63 -16.56
CA ASP A 190 8.72 10.54 -16.69
C ASP A 190 9.47 10.24 -15.38
N TYR A 191 8.74 9.88 -14.32
CA TYR A 191 9.28 9.32 -13.07
C TYR A 191 9.32 7.79 -13.08
N GLY A 192 9.07 7.13 -14.22
CA GLY A 192 9.04 5.68 -14.34
C GLY A 192 8.78 5.20 -15.77
N GLY A 193 8.64 3.88 -15.94
CA GLY A 193 8.22 3.31 -17.23
C GLY A 193 6.73 3.53 -17.53
N MET A 194 6.34 3.26 -18.77
CA MET A 194 4.95 3.36 -19.23
C MET A 194 3.99 2.63 -18.27
N GLY A 195 2.92 3.31 -17.87
CA GLY A 195 1.88 2.75 -16.99
C GLY A 195 2.23 2.76 -15.50
N ILE A 196 3.36 3.35 -15.10
CA ILE A 196 3.61 3.73 -13.71
C ILE A 196 2.80 4.99 -13.41
N SER A 197 2.19 5.01 -12.23
CA SER A 197 1.38 6.14 -11.74
C SER A 197 1.63 6.29 -10.25
N VAL A 198 1.63 7.52 -9.74
CA VAL A 198 1.55 7.79 -8.29
C VAL A 198 0.11 8.07 -7.82
N GLY A 199 -0.85 8.11 -8.74
CA GLY A 199 -2.26 8.30 -8.45
C GLY A 199 -2.90 7.12 -7.72
N GLY A 200 -3.93 7.39 -6.92
CA GLY A 200 -4.74 6.37 -6.26
C GLY A 200 -4.91 6.58 -4.76
N ARG A 201 -5.41 5.54 -4.09
CA ARG A 201 -5.65 5.54 -2.65
C ARG A 201 -4.47 4.91 -1.90
N TYR A 202 -3.99 5.62 -0.91
CA TYR A 202 -2.86 5.22 -0.09
C TYR A 202 -3.32 5.04 1.37
N ILE A 203 -2.91 3.93 1.96
CA ILE A 203 -3.24 3.53 3.33
C ILE A 203 -2.02 3.81 4.20
N LYS A 204 -2.16 4.69 5.20
CA LYS A 204 -1.10 4.90 6.20
C LYS A 204 -0.87 3.65 7.05
N VAL A 205 0.37 3.19 7.13
CA VAL A 205 0.77 1.99 7.88
C VAL A 205 1.68 2.29 9.07
N SER A 206 2.43 3.39 9.03
CA SER A 206 3.21 3.88 10.16
C SER A 206 3.27 5.40 10.19
N ARG A 207 3.72 5.94 11.32
CA ARG A 207 4.24 7.31 11.39
C ARG A 207 5.65 7.36 10.80
#